data_AF-A0A1F5SPG9-F1
#
_entry.id   AF-A0A1F5SPG9-F1
#
_cell.length_a   1.000
_cell.length_b   1.000
_cell.length_c   1.000
_cell.angle_alpha   90.00
_cell.angle_beta   90.00
_cell.angle_gamma   90.00
#
_symmetry.space_group_name_H-M   'P 1'
#
loop_
_entity.id
_entity.type
_entity.pdbx_description
1 polymer ?
#
loop_
_entity_poly.entity_id
_entity_poly.type
_entity_poly.pdbx_seq_one_letter_code
_entity_poly.pdbx_strand_id
1 'polypeptide(L)'
;MRLKNMDRRILVICYMGMNRSKYLADYLTGLGFKADCAGILPETKNLATQEKIDQSDILIFVMPRIKEKFLKQYKINKQEIITLDVEDRLDILCPEKDSHTPSEAKEVYEAKVYPKLIQQITEHISSL
;
A
#
# COMPACT_ATOMS: atom_id res chain seq x y z
N MET A 1 -1.69 -24.88 9.84
CA MET A 1 -2.03 -24.32 8.51
C MET A 1 -1.73 -22.82 8.46
N ARG A 2 -0.46 -22.41 8.69
CA ARG A 2 0.00 -20.99 8.70
C ARG A 2 1.16 -20.71 7.73
N LEU A 3 1.74 -21.75 7.12
CA LEU A 3 2.96 -21.66 6.32
C LEU A 3 2.70 -21.46 4.81
N LYS A 4 1.47 -21.68 4.33
CA LYS A 4 1.20 -21.82 2.89
C LYS A 4 1.42 -20.55 2.07
N ASN A 5 1.40 -19.39 2.71
CA ASN A 5 1.37 -18.11 2.02
C ASN A 5 2.55 -17.17 2.32
N MET A 6 3.45 -17.54 3.25
CA MET A 6 4.63 -16.73 3.55
C MET A 6 5.62 -16.66 2.37
N ASP A 7 5.53 -17.61 1.43
CA ASP A 7 6.34 -17.59 0.21
C ASP A 7 5.79 -16.67 -0.89
N ARG A 8 4.52 -16.25 -0.79
CA ARG A 8 3.89 -15.36 -1.77
C ARG A 8 4.53 -13.99 -1.71
N ARG A 9 4.83 -13.43 -2.89
CA ARG A 9 5.37 -12.08 -3.02
C ARG A 9 4.23 -11.06 -3.11
N ILE A 10 4.28 -10.08 -2.22
CA ILE A 10 3.28 -9.02 -2.09
C ILE A 10 3.89 -7.71 -2.59
N LEU A 11 3.19 -7.02 -3.48
CA LEU A 11 3.54 -5.64 -3.86
C LEU A 11 2.45 -4.69 -3.40
N VAL A 12 2.82 -3.78 -2.49
CA VAL A 12 1.93 -2.75 -1.97
C VAL A 12 2.10 -1.46 -2.77
N ILE A 13 1.00 -0.91 -3.28
CA ILE A 13 1.01 0.16 -4.27
C ILE A 13 0.28 1.38 -3.73
N CYS A 14 0.96 2.53 -3.73
CA CYS A 14 0.35 3.85 -3.54
C CYS A 14 0.77 4.82 -4.66
N TYR A 15 0.48 6.11 -4.54
CA TYR A 15 0.90 7.09 -5.56
C TYR A 15 2.42 7.22 -5.64
N MET A 16 3.08 7.43 -4.50
CA MET A 16 4.50 7.76 -4.43
C MET A 16 5.41 6.61 -3.98
N GLY A 17 4.87 5.46 -3.54
CA GLY A 17 5.71 4.36 -3.05
C GLY A 17 6.48 4.65 -1.74
N MET A 18 6.01 5.61 -0.93
CA MET A 18 6.80 6.16 0.20
C MET A 18 6.13 6.08 1.57
N ASN A 19 4.87 6.52 1.72
CA ASN A 19 4.23 6.61 3.05
C ASN A 19 3.39 5.36 3.34
N ARG A 20 2.17 5.30 2.80
CA ARG A 20 1.23 4.19 3.05
C ARG A 20 1.76 2.82 2.60
N SER A 21 2.23 2.74 1.35
CA SER A 21 2.66 1.46 0.79
C SER A 21 3.94 0.94 1.45
N LYS A 22 4.91 1.82 1.73
CA LYS A 22 6.11 1.44 2.46
C LYS A 22 5.78 0.96 3.87
N TYR A 23 5.00 1.75 4.63
CA TYR A 23 4.61 1.35 6.00
C TYR A 23 3.94 -0.02 6.02
N LEU A 24 2.99 -0.26 5.11
CA LEU A 24 2.29 -1.53 5.05
C LEU A 24 3.19 -2.68 4.57
N ALA A 25 4.10 -2.45 3.62
CA ALA A 25 5.07 -3.45 3.20
C ALA A 25 6.05 -3.81 4.35
N ASP A 26 6.52 -2.81 5.10
CA ASP A 26 7.39 -3.01 6.27
C ASP A 26 6.64 -3.80 7.37
N TYR A 27 5.37 -3.48 7.62
CA TYR A 27 4.52 -4.23 8.55
C TYR A 27 4.33 -5.69 8.13
N LEU A 28 3.97 -5.95 6.88
CA LEU A 28 3.79 -7.31 6.35
C LEU A 28 5.10 -8.11 6.37
N THR A 29 6.22 -7.45 6.09
CA THR A 29 7.55 -8.04 6.24
C THR A 29 7.84 -8.42 7.69
N GLY A 30 7.47 -7.56 8.65
CA GLY A 30 7.56 -7.85 10.08
C GLY A 30 6.72 -9.05 10.54
N LEU A 31 5.63 -9.36 9.82
CA LEU A 31 4.82 -10.56 10.03
C LEU A 31 5.38 -11.82 9.33
N GLY A 32 6.45 -11.69 8.54
CA GLY A 32 7.11 -12.81 7.85
C GLY A 32 6.72 -12.99 6.39
N PHE A 33 5.92 -12.10 5.79
CA PHE A 33 5.61 -12.12 4.36
C PHE A 33 6.75 -11.51 3.52
N LYS A 34 6.85 -11.92 2.25
CA LYS A 34 7.76 -11.28 1.29
C LYS A 34 7.07 -10.08 0.65
N ALA A 35 7.17 -8.90 1.27
CA ALA A 35 6.50 -7.69 0.80
C ALA A 35 7.50 -6.64 0.27
N ASP A 36 7.13 -5.99 -0.84
CA ASP A 36 7.78 -4.78 -1.37
C ASP A 36 6.71 -3.69 -1.59
N CYS A 37 7.14 -2.47 -1.85
CA CYS A 37 6.26 -1.36 -2.19
C CYS A 37 6.60 -0.74 -3.54
N ALA A 38 5.65 0.00 -4.12
CA ALA A 38 5.85 0.82 -5.30
C ALA A 38 4.89 2.02 -5.37
N GLY A 39 5.27 3.01 -6.18
CA GLY A 39 4.47 4.15 -6.59
C GLY A 39 3.98 4.01 -8.03
N ILE A 40 2.94 4.76 -8.41
CA ILE A 40 2.41 4.80 -9.80
C ILE A 40 2.72 6.11 -10.53
N LEU A 41 3.28 7.10 -9.82
CA LEU A 41 3.64 8.39 -10.42
C LEU A 41 5.05 8.34 -10.99
N PRO A 42 5.29 8.78 -12.25
CA PRO A 42 6.59 8.68 -12.91
C PRO A 42 7.78 9.26 -12.11
N GLU A 43 7.52 10.29 -11.32
CA GLU A 43 8.51 10.99 -10.49
C GLU A 43 8.89 10.25 -9.20
N THR A 44 8.24 9.13 -8.87
CA THR A 44 8.64 8.36 -7.69
C THR A 44 9.96 7.62 -7.92
N LYS A 45 10.80 7.60 -6.87
CA LYS A 45 12.04 6.82 -6.82
C LYS A 45 11.79 5.31 -6.91
N ASN A 46 10.61 4.84 -6.49
CA ASN A 46 10.27 3.43 -6.45
C ASN A 46 9.03 3.17 -7.32
N LEU A 47 9.17 3.42 -8.62
CA LEU A 47 8.09 3.27 -9.59
C LEU A 47 7.71 1.79 -9.77
N ALA A 48 6.41 1.52 -9.90
CA ALA A 48 5.91 0.22 -10.29
C ALA A 48 6.37 -0.09 -11.73
N THR A 49 6.92 -1.29 -11.92
CA THR A 49 7.31 -1.78 -13.24
C THR A 49 6.53 -3.06 -13.54
N GLN A 50 6.36 -3.39 -14.81
CA GLN A 50 5.73 -4.66 -15.20
C GLN A 50 6.48 -5.86 -14.60
N GLU A 51 7.82 -5.77 -14.48
CA GLU A 51 8.63 -6.79 -13.83
C GLU A 51 8.24 -7.00 -12.36
N LYS A 52 8.15 -5.93 -11.56
CA LYS A 52 7.71 -6.03 -10.15
C LYS A 52 6.33 -6.67 -10.05
N ILE A 53 5.44 -6.35 -10.98
CA ILE A 53 4.08 -6.89 -11.03
C ILE A 53 4.11 -8.38 -11.33
N ASP A 54 4.84 -8.80 -12.38
CA ASP A 54 4.90 -10.18 -12.84
C ASP A 54 5.57 -11.11 -11.82
N GLN A 55 6.49 -10.58 -11.02
CA GLN A 55 7.14 -11.26 -9.90
C GLN A 55 6.25 -11.35 -8.64
N SER A 56 5.17 -10.59 -8.57
CA SER A 56 4.27 -10.60 -7.42
C SER A 56 3.14 -11.61 -7.61
N ASP A 57 2.69 -12.19 -6.50
CA ASP A 57 1.52 -13.06 -6.45
C ASP A 57 0.28 -12.28 -5.99
N ILE A 58 0.51 -11.21 -5.21
CA ILE A 58 -0.54 -10.38 -4.61
C ILE A 58 -0.19 -8.92 -4.83
N LEU A 59 -1.18 -8.14 -5.29
CA LEU A 59 -1.11 -6.69 -5.41
C LEU A 59 -2.06 -6.07 -4.41
N ILE A 60 -1.54 -5.21 -3.53
CA ILE A 60 -2.34 -4.47 -2.55
C ILE A 60 -2.36 -3.01 -2.95
N PHE A 61 -3.52 -2.49 -3.34
CA PHE A 61 -3.72 -1.06 -3.59
C PHE A 61 -4.25 -0.39 -2.35
N VAL A 62 -3.61 0.69 -1.88
CA VAL A 62 -4.04 1.37 -0.64
C VAL A 62 -5.30 2.23 -0.80
N MET A 63 -5.73 2.49 -2.04
CA MET A 63 -6.98 3.18 -2.39
C MET A 63 -7.54 2.70 -3.74
N PRO A 64 -8.87 2.71 -3.96
CA PRO A 64 -9.50 2.30 -5.22
C PRO A 64 -9.04 3.13 -6.43
N ARG A 65 -8.95 4.46 -6.29
CA ARG A 65 -8.49 5.37 -7.36
C ARG A 65 -7.08 5.08 -7.88
N ILE A 66 -6.23 4.45 -7.07
CA ILE A 66 -4.87 4.07 -7.46
C ILE A 66 -4.93 2.82 -8.33
N LYS A 67 -5.73 1.82 -7.95
CA LYS A 67 -6.00 0.62 -8.75
C LYS A 67 -6.53 0.99 -10.13
N GLU A 68 -7.51 1.88 -10.22
CA GLU A 68 -8.10 2.29 -11.51
C GLU A 68 -7.06 2.91 -12.45
N LYS A 69 -6.19 3.78 -11.94
CA LYS A 69 -5.10 4.38 -12.72
C LYS A 69 -4.07 3.33 -13.13
N PHE A 70 -3.72 2.44 -12.21
CA PHE A 70 -2.74 1.39 -12.43
C PHE A 70 -3.17 0.40 -13.52
N LEU A 71 -4.43 -0.05 -13.49
CA LEU A 71 -4.98 -0.99 -14.47
C LEU A 71 -5.03 -0.44 -15.90
N LYS A 72 -4.95 0.89 -16.07
CA LYS A 72 -4.85 1.52 -17.39
C LYS A 72 -3.42 1.48 -17.96
N GLN A 73 -2.43 1.30 -17.11
CA GLN A 73 -1.01 1.40 -17.46
C GLN A 73 -0.33 0.03 -17.53
N TYR A 74 -0.74 -0.91 -16.69
CA TYR A 74 -0.08 -2.21 -16.53
C TYR A 74 -1.03 -3.37 -16.79
N LYS A 75 -0.46 -4.50 -17.21
CA LYS A 75 -1.21 -5.74 -17.38
C LYS A 75 -1.20 -6.53 -16.07
N ILE A 76 -2.37 -7.00 -15.67
CA ILE A 76 -2.54 -7.95 -14.56
C ILE A 76 -3.04 -9.25 -15.15
N ASN A 77 -2.34 -10.36 -14.85
CA ASN A 77 -2.63 -11.65 -15.44
C ASN A 77 -3.09 -12.66 -14.38
N LYS A 78 -2.25 -12.88 -13.36
CA LYS A 78 -2.38 -13.99 -12.40
C LYS A 78 -2.47 -13.52 -10.94
N GLN A 79 -2.25 -12.23 -10.71
CA GLN A 79 -2.10 -11.69 -9.37
C GLN A 79 -3.46 -11.59 -8.68
N GLU A 80 -3.49 -11.99 -7.42
CA GLU A 80 -4.60 -11.65 -6.53
C GLU A 80 -4.57 -10.15 -6.24
N ILE A 81 -5.74 -9.50 -6.28
CA ILE A 81 -5.85 -8.06 -6.04
C ILE A 81 -6.61 -7.81 -4.74
N ILE A 82 -5.95 -7.13 -3.80
CA ILE A 82 -6.57 -6.57 -2.61
C ILE A 82 -6.62 -5.05 -2.78
N THR A 83 -7.77 -4.45 -2.46
CA THR A 83 -7.96 -3.01 -2.55
C THR A 83 -8.44 -2.51 -1.20
N LEU A 84 -7.60 -1.73 -0.55
CA LEU A 84 -7.92 -1.00 0.68
C LEU A 84 -8.52 0.35 0.31
N ASP A 85 -9.12 1.01 1.29
CA ASP A 85 -9.61 2.38 1.16
C ASP A 85 -9.12 3.24 2.34
N VAL A 86 -7.89 3.73 2.19
CA VAL A 86 -7.23 4.56 3.20
C VAL A 86 -6.78 5.89 2.62
N GLU A 87 -7.49 6.94 3.00
CA GLU A 87 -7.17 8.33 2.70
C GLU A 87 -5.89 8.77 3.44
N ASP A 88 -5.08 9.61 2.78
CA ASP A 88 -3.83 10.16 3.32
C ASP A 88 -3.67 11.67 3.09
N ARG A 89 -4.70 12.30 2.54
CA ARG A 89 -4.83 13.73 2.37
C ARG A 89 -5.04 14.43 3.70
N LEU A 90 -4.06 15.25 4.11
CA LEU A 90 -4.09 15.95 5.38
C LEU A 90 -5.24 16.96 5.47
N ASP A 91 -5.63 17.59 4.36
CA ASP A 91 -6.78 18.48 4.24
C ASP A 91 -8.12 17.79 4.56
N ILE A 92 -8.20 16.47 4.37
CA ILE A 92 -9.39 15.68 4.74
C ILE A 92 -9.27 15.13 6.15
N LEU A 93 -8.07 14.70 6.55
CA LEU A 93 -7.85 14.07 7.85
C LEU A 93 -7.84 15.08 9.00
N CYS A 94 -7.43 16.31 8.75
CA CYS A 94 -7.34 17.43 9.68
C CYS A 94 -7.82 18.72 9.00
N PRO A 95 -9.13 18.82 8.66
CA PRO A 95 -9.68 19.97 7.94
C PRO A 95 -9.57 21.29 8.70
N GLU A 96 -9.38 21.25 10.02
CA GLU A 96 -9.19 22.40 10.88
C GLU A 96 -7.83 23.11 10.71
N LYS A 97 -6.90 22.55 9.92
CA LYS A 97 -5.54 23.05 9.80
C LYS A 97 -5.06 23.13 8.36
N ASP A 98 -4.73 24.34 7.92
CA ASP A 98 -4.35 24.64 6.54
C ASP A 98 -2.97 24.12 6.13
N SER A 99 -2.07 23.88 7.09
CA SER A 99 -0.72 23.40 6.80
C SER A 99 -0.17 22.53 7.92
N HIS A 100 0.70 21.60 7.57
CA HIS A 100 1.32 20.68 8.52
C HIS A 100 2.82 20.66 8.29
N THR A 101 3.59 20.78 9.37
CA THR A 101 5.02 20.47 9.34
C THR A 101 5.21 18.96 9.07
N PRO A 102 6.41 18.51 8.66
CA PRO A 102 6.68 17.08 8.50
C PRO A 102 6.41 16.24 9.76
N SER A 103 6.67 16.80 10.94
CA SER A 103 6.40 16.11 12.22
C SER A 103 4.90 15.94 12.45
N GLU A 104 4.13 16.99 12.25
CA GLU A 104 2.67 16.95 12.44
C GLU A 104 2.00 16.05 11.40
N ALA A 105 2.45 16.09 10.15
CA ALA A 105 2.00 15.16 9.13
C ALA A 105 2.27 13.71 9.55
N LYS A 106 3.44 13.43 10.11
CA LYS A 106 3.79 12.10 10.62
C LYS A 106 2.86 11.68 11.77
N GLU A 107 2.60 12.56 12.73
CA GLU A 107 1.67 12.30 13.84
C GLU A 107 0.26 11.96 13.34
N VAL A 108 -0.24 12.69 12.34
CA VAL A 108 -1.53 12.40 11.71
C VAL A 108 -1.53 11.02 11.06
N TYR A 109 -0.44 10.65 10.38
CA TYR A 109 -0.33 9.34 9.75
C TYR A 109 -0.30 8.22 10.80
N GLU A 110 0.47 8.38 11.87
CA GLU A 110 0.57 7.41 12.96
C GLU A 110 -0.77 7.26 13.70
N ALA A 111 -1.51 8.35 13.89
CA ALA A 111 -2.78 8.33 14.60
C ALA A 111 -3.98 7.87 13.74
N LYS A 112 -4.02 8.23 12.45
CA LYS A 112 -5.24 8.10 11.62
C LYS A 112 -5.07 7.19 10.39
N VAL A 113 -3.89 7.17 9.75
CA VAL A 113 -3.67 6.47 8.48
C VAL A 113 -3.20 5.04 8.71
N TYR A 114 -2.12 4.88 9.47
CA TYR A 114 -1.49 3.58 9.70
C TYR A 114 -2.39 2.60 10.44
N PRO A 115 -3.12 2.98 11.51
CA PRO A 115 -4.04 2.07 12.17
C PRO A 115 -5.12 1.53 11.22
N LYS A 116 -5.62 2.38 10.31
CA LYS A 116 -6.63 1.99 9.32
C LYS A 116 -6.06 1.04 8.26
N LEU A 117 -4.81 1.24 7.82
CA LEU A 117 -4.12 0.26 6.95
C LEU A 117 -4.03 -1.11 7.63
N ILE A 118 -3.61 -1.14 8.90
CA ILE A 118 -3.46 -2.39 9.66
C ILE A 118 -4.82 -3.06 9.88
N GLN A 119 -5.83 -2.29 10.25
CA GLN A 119 -7.19 -2.81 10.44
C GLN A 119 -7.68 -3.51 9.16
N GLN A 120 -7.67 -2.82 8.02
CA GLN A 120 -8.20 -3.38 6.77
C GLN A 120 -7.35 -4.55 6.26
N ILE A 121 -6.01 -4.50 6.36
CA ILE A 121 -5.21 -5.62 5.88
C ILE A 121 -5.39 -6.86 6.77
N THR A 122 -5.62 -6.69 8.07
CA THR A 122 -5.81 -7.81 9.01
C THR A 122 -7.03 -8.65 8.66
N GLU A 123 -8.08 -8.03 8.12
CA GLU A 123 -9.27 -8.72 7.60
C GLU A 123 -8.92 -9.67 6.44
N HIS A 124 -7.84 -9.37 5.70
CA HIS A 124 -7.33 -10.19 4.61
C HIS A 124 -6.17 -11.12 5.02
N ILE A 125 -5.46 -10.86 6.13
CA ILE A 125 -4.28 -11.65 6.53
C ILE A 125 -4.60 -13.13 6.74
N SER A 126 -5.80 -13.47 7.20
CA SER A 126 -6.19 -14.88 7.37
C SER A 126 -6.35 -15.63 6.04
N SER A 127 -6.57 -14.90 4.94
CA SER A 127 -6.65 -15.43 3.57
C SER A 127 -5.37 -15.25 2.76
N LEU A 128 -4.49 -14.32 3.17
CA LEU A 128 -3.24 -13.97 2.48
C LEU A 128 -2.29 -15.12 2.43
#